data_AF-A0A382PC26-F1
#
_entry.id   AF-A0A382PC26-F1
#
_cell.length_a   1.000
_cell.length_b   1.000
_cell.length_c   1.000
_cell.angle_alpha   90.00
_cell.angle_beta   90.00
_cell.angle_gamma   90.00
#
_symmetry.space_group_name_H-M   'P 1'
#
loop_
_entity.id
_entity.type
_entity.pdbx_description
1 polymer ?
#
loop_
_entity_poly.entity_id
_entity_poly.type
_entity_poly.pdbx_seq_one_letter_code
_entity_poly.pdbx_strand_id
1 'polypeptide(L)'
;MRTGFIGLGTMGLPMAQCLVKGGVEVLGWDINPQSMRAFETYGRSLQTLAAECDVFFTMLPEETHVAMVQRQLLDAGIPEASLFIDCSTIDVESTKELADNLASMGHGFVDAPVSGGSEAAVKGALGFMVGGSNINIERAKPLLMVMGERQTEFGAAGSGQTAKACHNMICGITALAVCEGFALADALGLDLERFFQLCSNAAAQSWVLQNRCPVP
;
A
#
# COMPACT_ATOMS: atom_id res chain seq x y z
N MET A 1 -15.33 13.00 5.89
CA MET A 1 -13.87 13.17 5.99
C MET A 1 -13.35 13.26 4.58
N ARG A 2 -12.82 14.43 4.20
CA ARG A 2 -12.27 14.59 2.86
C ARG A 2 -10.84 14.07 2.85
N THR A 3 -10.49 13.31 1.82
CA THR A 3 -9.26 12.51 1.80
C THR A 3 -8.30 13.02 0.75
N GLY A 4 -7.09 13.37 1.16
CA GLY A 4 -5.97 13.61 0.25
C GLY A 4 -5.28 12.30 -0.08
N PHE A 5 -5.03 12.01 -1.36
CA PHE A 5 -4.29 10.83 -1.77
C PHE A 5 -3.03 11.24 -2.52
N ILE A 6 -1.86 10.97 -1.93
CA ILE A 6 -0.56 11.37 -2.43
C ILE A 6 0.18 10.16 -3.01
N GLY A 7 0.55 10.25 -4.28
CA GLY A 7 1.13 9.15 -5.04
C GLY A 7 0.04 8.44 -5.85
N LEU A 8 -0.01 8.73 -7.14
CA LEU A 8 -0.96 8.23 -8.13
C LEU A 8 -0.22 7.38 -9.18
N GLY A 9 0.78 6.62 -8.72
CA GLY A 9 1.48 5.63 -9.54
C GLY A 9 0.66 4.35 -9.75
N THR A 10 1.34 3.26 -10.11
CA THR A 10 0.75 1.95 -10.43
C THR A 10 -0.20 1.41 -9.36
N MET A 11 0.12 1.62 -8.08
CA MET A 11 -0.73 1.19 -6.97
C MET A 11 -1.69 2.30 -6.51
N GLY A 12 -1.18 3.51 -6.34
CA GLY A 12 -1.94 4.60 -5.72
C GLY A 12 -3.11 5.10 -6.56
N LEU A 13 -2.98 5.17 -7.89
CA LEU A 13 -4.06 5.58 -8.78
C LEU A 13 -5.30 4.67 -8.67
N PRO A 14 -5.20 3.33 -8.86
CA PRO A 14 -6.38 2.47 -8.71
C PRO A 14 -6.94 2.47 -7.29
N MET A 15 -6.10 2.60 -6.25
CA MET A 15 -6.55 2.75 -4.87
C MET A 15 -7.40 4.00 -4.66
N ALA A 16 -6.93 5.16 -5.12
CA ALA A 16 -7.69 6.41 -5.07
C ALA A 16 -9.01 6.32 -5.84
N GLN A 17 -9.01 5.64 -7.00
CA GLN A 17 -10.22 5.40 -7.77
C GLN A 17 -11.22 4.48 -7.04
N CYS A 18 -10.76 3.48 -6.29
CA CYS A 18 -11.62 2.66 -5.44
C CYS A 18 -12.31 3.52 -4.36
N LEU A 19 -11.58 4.41 -3.71
CA LEU A 19 -12.16 5.35 -2.73
C LEU A 19 -13.25 6.22 -3.35
N VAL A 20 -12.99 6.82 -4.52
CA VAL A 20 -13.99 7.63 -5.25
C VAL A 20 -15.23 6.81 -5.60
N LYS A 21 -15.05 5.59 -6.14
CA LYS A 21 -16.16 4.68 -6.45
C LYS A 21 -16.94 4.25 -5.22
N GLY A 22 -16.27 4.16 -4.06
CA GLY A 22 -16.88 3.90 -2.76
C GLY A 22 -17.59 5.11 -2.13
N GLY A 23 -17.67 6.24 -2.84
CA GLY A 23 -18.36 7.45 -2.37
C GLY A 23 -17.52 8.33 -1.44
N VAL A 24 -16.21 8.11 -1.35
CA VAL A 24 -15.31 8.97 -0.58
C VAL A 24 -14.94 10.19 -1.42
N GLU A 25 -15.01 11.38 -0.82
CA GLU A 25 -14.47 12.59 -1.44
C GLU A 25 -12.94 12.57 -1.39
N VAL A 26 -12.31 12.40 -2.55
CA VAL A 26 -10.86 12.30 -2.68
C VAL A 26 -10.30 13.49 -3.47
N LEU A 27 -9.20 14.05 -3.00
CA LEU A 27 -8.32 14.94 -3.76
C LEU A 27 -6.98 14.23 -4.00
N GLY A 28 -6.66 13.94 -5.26
CA GLY A 28 -5.40 13.28 -5.62
C GLY A 28 -4.27 14.27 -5.90
N TRP A 29 -3.04 13.93 -5.53
CA TRP A 29 -1.83 14.66 -5.91
C TRP A 29 -0.65 13.71 -6.22
N ASP A 30 0.12 14.04 -7.24
CA ASP A 30 1.36 13.37 -7.64
C ASP A 30 2.32 14.38 -8.28
N ILE A 31 3.63 14.15 -8.13
CA ILE A 31 4.66 14.98 -8.77
C ILE A 31 4.68 14.79 -10.30
N ASN A 32 4.27 13.62 -10.79
CA ASN A 32 4.18 13.30 -12.20
C ASN A 32 2.90 13.88 -12.82
N PRO A 33 3.01 14.83 -13.77
CA PRO A 33 1.86 15.42 -14.43
C PRO A 33 1.02 14.42 -15.23
N GLN A 34 1.61 13.30 -15.68
CA GLN A 34 0.87 12.24 -16.37
C GLN A 34 -0.07 11.50 -15.41
N SER A 35 0.43 11.12 -14.23
CA SER A 35 -0.38 10.48 -13.18
C SER A 35 -1.52 11.39 -12.74
N MET A 36 -1.25 12.70 -12.59
CA MET A 36 -2.28 13.68 -12.30
C MET A 36 -3.39 13.67 -13.34
N ARG A 37 -3.06 13.78 -14.64
CA ARG A 37 -4.08 13.77 -15.71
C ARG A 37 -4.96 12.51 -15.74
N ALA A 38 -4.49 11.40 -15.19
CA ALA A 38 -5.23 10.15 -15.12
C ALA A 38 -6.23 10.09 -13.95
N PHE A 39 -6.24 11.07 -13.05
CA PHE A 39 -7.13 11.12 -11.90
C PHE A 39 -8.09 12.32 -11.98
N GLU A 40 -9.39 12.08 -12.06
CA GLU A 40 -10.40 13.10 -12.41
C GLU A 40 -10.64 14.15 -11.31
N THR A 41 -10.30 13.86 -10.05
CA THR A 41 -10.53 14.72 -8.88
C THR A 41 -9.22 15.27 -8.32
N TYR A 42 -8.95 16.54 -8.60
CA TYR A 42 -7.60 17.10 -8.44
C TYR A 42 -7.41 17.90 -7.16
N GLY A 43 -6.48 17.44 -6.32
CA GLY A 43 -5.74 18.30 -5.42
C GLY A 43 -4.63 19.00 -6.20
N ARG A 44 -4.80 20.28 -6.51
CA ARG A 44 -3.87 21.00 -7.40
C ARG A 44 -2.45 21.08 -6.84
N SER A 45 -2.29 20.97 -5.53
CA SER A 45 -1.00 20.87 -4.82
C SER A 45 -1.18 20.25 -3.44
N LEU A 46 -0.07 19.98 -2.74
CA LEU A 46 -0.11 19.58 -1.33
C LEU A 46 -0.72 20.65 -0.41
N GLN A 47 -0.57 21.95 -0.73
CA GLN A 47 -1.21 23.03 0.03
C GLN A 47 -2.74 22.98 -0.10
N THR A 48 -3.24 22.65 -1.28
CA THR A 48 -4.69 22.43 -1.49
C THR A 48 -5.17 21.25 -0.65
N LEU A 49 -4.43 20.14 -0.65
CA LEU A 49 -4.74 19.00 0.21
C LEU A 49 -4.75 19.39 1.69
N ALA A 50 -3.73 20.11 2.16
CA ALA A 50 -3.62 20.53 3.55
C ALA A 50 -4.81 21.41 3.98
N ALA A 51 -5.31 22.28 3.11
CA ALA A 51 -6.44 23.16 3.44
C ALA A 51 -7.81 22.46 3.38
N GLU A 52 -7.93 21.37 2.61
CA GLU A 52 -9.23 20.79 2.23
C GLU A 52 -9.46 19.36 2.73
N CYS A 53 -8.45 18.70 3.28
CA CYS A 53 -8.53 17.29 3.69
C CYS A 53 -8.21 17.08 5.17
N ASP A 54 -8.87 16.07 5.75
CA ASP A 54 -8.66 15.64 7.15
C ASP A 54 -7.81 14.37 7.25
N VAL A 55 -7.76 13.60 6.16
CA VAL A 55 -7.08 12.31 6.06
C VAL A 55 -6.12 12.34 4.88
N PHE A 56 -4.90 11.86 5.06
CA PHE A 56 -3.85 11.87 4.05
C PHE A 56 -3.30 10.47 3.83
N PHE A 57 -3.57 9.91 2.65
CA PHE A 57 -2.94 8.68 2.20
C PHE A 57 -1.62 8.98 1.49
N THR A 58 -0.62 8.13 1.73
CA THR A 58 0.60 8.10 0.92
C THR A 58 0.79 6.71 0.31
N MET A 59 1.19 6.67 -0.96
CA MET A 59 1.58 5.46 -1.67
C MET A 59 2.80 5.76 -2.54
N LEU A 60 3.96 5.82 -1.89
CA LEU A 60 5.18 6.41 -2.43
C LEU A 60 6.34 5.39 -2.49
N PRO A 61 7.39 5.66 -3.28
CA PRO A 61 8.46 4.68 -3.49
C PRO A 61 9.37 4.43 -2.29
N GLU A 62 9.62 5.45 -1.46
CA GLU A 62 10.67 5.44 -0.43
C GLU A 62 10.28 6.32 0.76
N GLU A 63 10.86 6.05 1.93
CA GLU A 63 10.66 6.74 3.20
C GLU A 63 10.91 8.25 3.11
N THR A 64 11.93 8.67 2.35
CA THR A 64 12.27 10.09 2.20
C THR A 64 11.15 10.88 1.53
N HIS A 65 10.42 10.25 0.60
CA HIS A 65 9.26 10.85 -0.05
C HIS A 65 8.08 10.99 0.91
N VAL A 66 7.81 9.97 1.74
CA VAL A 66 6.76 10.01 2.77
C VAL A 66 7.07 11.11 3.80
N ALA A 67 8.30 11.17 4.29
CA ALA A 67 8.75 12.20 5.23
C ALA A 67 8.65 13.62 4.64
N MET A 68 9.03 13.79 3.36
CA MET A 68 8.91 15.07 2.67
C MET A 68 7.45 15.51 2.55
N VAL A 69 6.54 14.61 2.15
CA VAL A 69 5.11 14.91 2.02
C VAL A 69 4.50 15.25 3.37
N GLN A 70 4.79 14.46 4.42
CA GLN A 70 4.35 14.74 5.78
C GLN A 70 4.78 16.15 6.21
N ARG A 71 6.06 16.47 6.04
CA ARG A 71 6.59 17.80 6.39
C ARG A 71 5.89 18.92 5.61
N GLN A 72 5.73 18.77 4.30
CA GLN A 72 5.11 19.81 3.47
C GLN A 72 3.63 20.03 3.80
N LEU A 73 2.90 18.98 4.17
CA LEU A 73 1.53 19.09 4.64
C LEU A 73 1.49 19.83 5.99
N LEU A 74 2.36 19.46 6.93
CA LEU A 74 2.47 20.15 8.23
C LEU A 74 2.81 21.63 8.07
N ASP A 75 3.83 21.95 7.27
CA ASP A 75 4.26 23.32 6.98
C ASP A 75 3.15 24.15 6.29
N ALA A 76 2.26 23.49 5.53
CA ALA A 76 1.11 24.12 4.88
C ALA A 76 -0.09 24.35 5.80
N GLY A 77 -0.09 23.79 7.02
CA GLY A 77 -1.14 23.96 8.01
C GLY A 77 -2.35 23.04 7.79
N ILE A 78 -2.16 21.74 8.04
CA ILE A 78 -3.25 20.75 8.08
C ILE A 78 -4.23 21.00 9.25
N PRO A 79 -5.47 20.47 9.18
CA PRO A 79 -6.42 20.55 10.28
C PRO A 79 -5.92 19.86 11.56
N GLU A 80 -6.44 20.30 12.71
CA GLU A 80 -6.17 19.61 13.97
C GLU A 80 -6.64 18.16 13.92
N ALA A 81 -5.92 17.27 14.60
CA ALA A 81 -6.25 15.85 14.70
C ALA A 81 -6.41 15.10 13.35
N SER A 82 -5.80 15.61 12.26
CA SER A 82 -5.70 14.88 10.99
C SER A 82 -5.12 13.47 11.14
N LEU A 83 -5.44 12.60 10.19
CA LEU A 83 -4.97 11.22 10.16
C LEU A 83 -4.10 10.96 8.93
N PHE A 84 -2.89 10.48 9.13
CA PHE A 84 -2.00 10.00 8.08
C PHE A 84 -2.08 8.48 7.98
N ILE A 85 -2.22 7.98 6.76
CA ILE A 85 -2.25 6.56 6.46
C ILE A 85 -1.21 6.27 5.38
N ASP A 86 -0.08 5.69 5.76
CA ASP A 86 0.97 5.32 4.82
C ASP A 86 0.77 3.89 4.31
N CYS A 87 0.45 3.76 3.04
CA CYS A 87 0.31 2.47 2.37
C CYS A 87 1.59 2.02 1.65
N SER A 88 2.63 2.85 1.69
CA SER A 88 3.94 2.57 1.10
C SER A 88 4.60 1.37 1.78
N THR A 89 5.63 0.80 1.16
CA THR A 89 6.53 -0.15 1.85
C THR A 89 7.82 0.58 2.14
N ILE A 90 8.03 0.93 3.41
CA ILE A 90 9.20 1.68 3.89
C ILE A 90 9.80 0.97 5.12
N ASP A 91 10.96 1.41 5.59
CA ASP A 91 11.59 0.79 6.75
C ASP A 91 10.84 1.08 8.08
N VAL A 92 11.04 0.18 9.04
CA VAL A 92 10.32 0.18 10.33
C VAL A 92 10.74 1.35 11.23
N GLU A 93 12.00 1.80 11.14
CA GLU A 93 12.51 2.86 11.99
C GLU A 93 11.95 4.21 11.55
N SER A 94 12.06 4.54 10.26
CA SER A 94 11.45 5.74 9.67
C SER A 94 9.95 5.78 9.94
N THR A 95 9.24 4.66 9.84
CA THR A 95 7.79 4.61 10.14
C THR A 95 7.47 5.02 11.57
N LYS A 96 8.27 4.57 12.54
CA LYS A 96 8.09 4.94 13.95
C LYS A 96 8.39 6.42 14.17
N GLU A 97 9.47 6.93 13.57
CA GLU A 97 9.81 8.35 13.66
C GLU A 97 8.72 9.25 13.07
N LEU A 98 8.15 8.88 11.92
CA LEU A 98 7.05 9.60 11.30
C LEU A 98 5.82 9.64 12.21
N ALA A 99 5.48 8.49 12.80
CA ALA A 99 4.36 8.35 13.74
C ALA A 99 4.56 9.18 15.01
N ASP A 100 5.74 9.11 15.63
CA ASP A 100 6.08 9.84 16.86
C ASP A 100 6.06 11.36 16.62
N ASN A 101 6.58 11.81 15.47
CA ASN A 101 6.53 13.21 15.06
C ASN A 101 5.07 13.69 14.99
N LEU A 102 4.21 12.99 14.24
CA LEU A 102 2.79 13.35 14.13
C LEU A 102 2.06 13.34 15.47
N ALA A 103 2.33 12.34 16.31
CA ALA A 103 1.74 12.23 17.64
C ALA A 103 2.12 13.42 18.54
N SER A 104 3.37 13.90 18.47
CA SER A 104 3.83 15.06 19.23
C SER A 104 3.09 16.36 18.89
N MET A 105 2.48 16.42 17.71
CA MET A 105 1.67 17.54 17.22
C MET A 105 0.15 17.27 17.32
N GLY A 106 -0.27 16.14 17.91
CA GLY A 106 -1.68 15.79 18.09
C GLY A 106 -2.35 15.18 16.85
N HIS A 107 -1.58 14.73 15.86
CA HIS A 107 -2.09 14.04 14.67
C HIS A 107 -1.99 12.51 14.79
N GLY A 108 -2.83 11.81 14.04
CA GLY A 108 -2.83 10.35 13.98
C GLY A 108 -1.96 9.82 12.85
N PHE A 109 -1.41 8.62 13.04
CA PHE A 109 -0.67 7.87 12.02
C PHE A 109 -1.06 6.38 12.04
N VAL A 110 -1.09 5.79 10.85
CA VAL A 110 -1.27 4.35 10.59
C VAL A 110 -0.33 3.95 9.45
N ASP A 111 0.53 2.95 9.66
CA ASP A 111 1.17 2.24 8.56
C ASP A 111 0.29 1.08 8.11
N ALA A 112 -0.08 1.07 6.84
CA ALA A 112 -0.97 0.10 6.21
C ALA A 112 -0.40 -0.43 4.87
N PRO A 113 0.83 -0.98 4.83
CA PRO A 113 1.36 -1.59 3.62
C PRO A 113 0.45 -2.70 3.08
N VAL A 114 0.48 -2.86 1.76
CA VAL A 114 -0.50 -3.67 1.01
C VAL A 114 0.09 -4.94 0.41
N SER A 115 -0.77 -5.94 0.18
CA SER A 115 -0.46 -7.15 -0.61
C SER A 115 -1.59 -7.45 -1.60
N GLY A 116 -1.27 -8.19 -2.68
CA GLY A 116 -2.19 -8.56 -3.76
C GLY A 116 -1.84 -7.97 -5.14
N GLY A 117 -0.93 -7.00 -5.20
CA GLY A 117 -0.47 -6.39 -6.45
C GLY A 117 -1.45 -5.40 -7.09
N SER A 118 -1.09 -4.90 -8.27
CA SER A 118 -1.89 -3.90 -9.00
C SER A 118 -3.27 -4.44 -9.40
N GLU A 119 -3.36 -5.73 -9.68
CA GLU A 119 -4.60 -6.39 -10.04
C GLU A 119 -5.61 -6.37 -8.88
N ALA A 120 -5.14 -6.55 -7.65
CA ALA A 120 -5.97 -6.43 -6.45
C ALA A 120 -6.31 -4.96 -6.14
N ALA A 121 -5.38 -4.02 -6.36
CA ALA A 121 -5.62 -2.60 -6.19
C ALA A 121 -6.77 -2.09 -7.08
N VAL A 122 -6.78 -2.49 -8.36
CA VAL A 122 -7.85 -2.13 -9.31
C VAL A 122 -9.21 -2.68 -8.88
N LYS A 123 -9.21 -3.86 -8.25
CA LYS A 123 -10.44 -4.56 -7.81
C LYS A 123 -10.93 -4.11 -6.43
N GLY A 124 -10.17 -3.30 -5.70
CA GLY A 124 -10.47 -2.99 -4.30
C GLY A 124 -10.37 -4.22 -3.40
N ALA A 125 -9.45 -5.14 -3.71
CA ALA A 125 -9.29 -6.44 -3.03
C ALA A 125 -7.89 -6.61 -2.42
N LEU A 126 -7.28 -5.51 -2.00
CA LEU A 126 -5.98 -5.54 -1.30
C LEU A 126 -6.11 -6.18 0.09
N GLY A 127 -5.03 -6.82 0.52
CA GLY A 127 -4.81 -7.16 1.92
C GLY A 127 -3.94 -6.11 2.60
N PHE A 128 -4.46 -5.48 3.66
CA PHE A 128 -3.74 -4.47 4.44
C PHE A 128 -3.12 -5.09 5.71
N MET A 129 -1.84 -4.76 5.97
CA MET A 129 -1.12 -5.10 7.20
C MET A 129 -0.96 -3.83 8.01
N VAL A 130 -1.62 -3.74 9.17
CA VAL A 130 -1.87 -2.45 9.83
C VAL A 130 -1.17 -2.33 11.16
N GLY A 131 -0.41 -1.25 11.32
CA GLY A 131 0.17 -0.77 12.58
C GLY A 131 -0.36 0.62 12.94
N GLY A 132 -0.61 0.86 14.23
CA GLY A 132 -1.10 2.13 14.73
C GLY A 132 -1.73 2.02 16.12
N SER A 133 -2.21 3.14 16.66
CA SER A 133 -3.04 3.10 17.86
C SER A 133 -4.45 2.59 17.52
N ASN A 134 -5.13 1.92 18.45
CA ASN A 134 -6.50 1.41 18.22
C ASN A 134 -7.45 2.51 17.72
N ILE A 135 -7.31 3.74 18.23
CA ILE A 135 -8.12 4.89 17.82
C ILE A 135 -7.87 5.25 16.35
N ASN A 136 -6.59 5.31 15.94
CA ASN A 136 -6.24 5.65 14.56
C ASN A 136 -6.61 4.53 13.59
N ILE A 137 -6.43 3.26 14.00
CA ILE A 137 -6.81 2.09 13.22
C ILE A 137 -8.33 2.08 12.96
N GLU A 138 -9.16 2.31 13.98
CA GLU A 138 -10.61 2.36 13.82
C GLU A 138 -11.06 3.52 12.92
N ARG A 139 -10.36 4.67 12.95
CA ARG A 139 -10.59 5.78 12.00
C ARG A 139 -10.19 5.43 10.57
N ALA A 140 -9.10 4.69 10.37
CA ALA A 140 -8.60 4.30 9.05
C ALA A 140 -9.42 3.18 8.39
N LYS A 141 -9.90 2.23 9.20
CA LYS A 141 -10.62 1.02 8.76
C LYS A 141 -11.73 1.22 7.72
N PRO A 142 -12.68 2.17 7.87
CA PRO A 142 -13.72 2.37 6.85
C PRO A 142 -13.15 2.81 5.50
N LEU A 143 -12.00 3.48 5.45
CA LEU A 143 -11.34 3.88 4.20
C LEU A 143 -10.51 2.73 3.62
N LEU A 144 -9.78 2.00 4.46
CA LEU A 144 -8.99 0.84 4.04
C LEU A 144 -9.88 -0.26 3.42
N MET A 145 -11.04 -0.53 4.03
CA MET A 145 -11.97 -1.56 3.55
C MET A 145 -12.73 -1.19 2.26
N VAL A 146 -12.64 0.06 1.78
CA VAL A 146 -13.12 0.43 0.44
C VAL A 146 -12.13 0.00 -0.65
N MET A 147 -10.84 -0.07 -0.30
CA MET A 147 -9.74 -0.45 -1.22
C MET A 147 -9.28 -1.90 -1.03
N GLY A 148 -9.81 -2.60 -0.03
CA GLY A 148 -9.32 -3.90 0.40
C GLY A 148 -10.41 -4.88 0.75
N GLU A 149 -10.08 -6.16 0.63
CA GLU A 149 -10.94 -7.25 1.11
C GLU A 149 -10.68 -7.61 2.58
N ARG A 150 -9.48 -7.29 3.08
CA ARG A 150 -9.01 -7.69 4.41
C ARG A 150 -8.07 -6.66 4.99
N GLN A 151 -8.18 -6.48 6.29
CA GLN A 151 -7.25 -5.73 7.12
C GLN A 151 -6.84 -6.61 8.31
N THR A 152 -5.53 -6.72 8.57
CA THR A 152 -5.00 -7.45 9.73
C THR A 152 -4.15 -6.50 10.57
N GLU A 153 -4.45 -6.43 11.87
CA GLU A 153 -3.79 -5.53 12.82
C GLU A 153 -2.62 -6.24 13.50
N PHE A 154 -1.44 -5.60 13.52
CA PHE A 154 -0.19 -6.17 14.05
C PHE A 154 0.37 -5.40 15.26
N GLY A 155 -0.33 -4.37 15.73
CA GLY A 155 0.04 -3.60 16.92
C GLY A 155 0.31 -2.13 16.62
N ALA A 156 1.29 -1.55 17.32
CA ALA A 156 1.66 -0.14 17.20
C ALA A 156 2.23 0.23 15.83
N ALA A 157 2.44 1.53 15.60
CA ALA A 157 3.04 2.01 14.36
C ALA A 157 4.41 1.33 14.09
N GLY A 158 4.62 0.94 12.83
CA GLY A 158 5.77 0.16 12.37
C GLY A 158 5.54 -1.37 12.40
N SER A 159 4.51 -1.86 13.10
CA SER A 159 4.17 -3.28 13.08
C SER A 159 3.62 -3.74 11.73
N GLY A 160 2.90 -2.88 10.99
CA GLY A 160 2.44 -3.16 9.63
C GLY A 160 3.62 -3.34 8.67
N GLN A 161 4.60 -2.44 8.72
CA GLN A 161 5.85 -2.58 7.96
C GLN A 161 6.66 -3.82 8.36
N THR A 162 6.71 -4.14 9.66
CA THR A 162 7.37 -5.37 10.14
C THR A 162 6.71 -6.61 9.54
N ALA A 163 5.38 -6.68 9.56
CA ALA A 163 4.63 -7.76 8.93
C ALA A 163 4.89 -7.81 7.42
N LYS A 164 4.93 -6.65 6.75
CA LYS A 164 5.21 -6.54 5.33
C LYS A 164 6.61 -7.02 4.96
N ALA A 165 7.62 -6.70 5.75
CA ALA A 165 8.99 -7.16 5.55
C ALA A 165 9.07 -8.69 5.61
N CYS A 166 8.49 -9.30 6.65
CA CYS A 166 8.40 -10.76 6.78
C CYS A 166 7.64 -11.39 5.60
N HIS A 167 6.49 -10.83 5.25
CA HIS A 167 5.67 -11.30 4.13
C HIS A 167 6.45 -11.25 2.80
N ASN A 168 7.10 -10.13 2.50
CA ASN A 168 7.85 -9.96 1.27
C ASN A 168 9.09 -10.87 1.22
N MET A 169 9.76 -11.12 2.34
CA MET A 169 10.85 -12.11 2.41
C MET A 169 10.36 -13.51 2.04
N ILE A 170 9.21 -13.94 2.58
CA ILE A 170 8.58 -15.22 2.21
C ILE A 170 8.27 -15.24 0.71
N CYS A 171 7.67 -14.18 0.17
CA CYS A 171 7.37 -14.09 -1.27
C CYS A 171 8.63 -14.16 -2.13
N GLY A 172 9.70 -13.46 -1.74
CA GLY A 172 10.97 -13.44 -2.48
C GLY A 172 11.65 -14.81 -2.52
N ILE A 173 11.75 -15.48 -1.37
CA ILE A 173 12.32 -16.84 -1.28
C ILE A 173 11.47 -17.84 -2.08
N THR A 174 10.13 -17.72 -1.98
CA THR A 174 9.22 -18.57 -2.75
C THR A 174 9.40 -18.35 -4.26
N ALA A 175 9.57 -17.10 -4.71
CA ALA A 175 9.82 -16.80 -6.12
C ALA A 175 11.10 -17.46 -6.61
N LEU A 176 12.19 -17.41 -5.83
CA LEU A 176 13.44 -18.11 -6.16
C LEU A 176 13.23 -19.62 -6.29
N ALA A 177 12.53 -20.24 -5.32
CA ALA A 177 12.22 -21.66 -5.36
C ALA A 177 11.37 -22.06 -6.59
N VAL A 178 10.41 -21.22 -6.98
CA VAL A 178 9.62 -21.41 -8.20
C VAL A 178 10.52 -21.32 -9.43
N CYS A 179 11.35 -20.28 -9.54
CA CYS A 179 12.27 -20.12 -10.68
C CYS A 179 13.24 -21.30 -10.82
N GLU A 180 13.89 -21.73 -9.74
CA GLU A 180 14.84 -22.84 -9.76
C GLU A 180 14.16 -24.18 -10.04
N GLY A 181 12.97 -24.41 -9.47
CA GLY A 181 12.18 -25.62 -9.73
C GLY A 181 11.77 -25.75 -11.19
N PHE A 182 11.35 -24.65 -11.82
CA PHE A 182 10.98 -24.65 -13.25
C PHE A 182 12.19 -24.72 -14.17
N ALA A 183 13.31 -24.06 -13.83
CA ALA A 183 14.55 -24.21 -14.58
C ALA A 183 15.05 -25.67 -14.57
N LEU A 184 14.93 -26.36 -13.43
CA LEU A 184 15.25 -27.79 -13.34
C LEU A 184 14.27 -28.64 -14.15
N ALA A 185 12.96 -28.36 -14.07
CA ALA A 185 11.94 -29.06 -14.85
C ALA A 185 12.21 -28.96 -16.36
N ASP A 186 12.57 -27.76 -16.84
CA ASP A 186 12.93 -27.50 -18.24
C ASP A 186 14.20 -28.26 -18.65
N ALA A 187 15.26 -28.17 -17.84
CA ALA A 187 16.51 -28.88 -18.07
C ALA A 187 16.35 -30.41 -18.12
N LEU A 188 15.35 -30.94 -17.40
CA LEU A 188 15.00 -32.37 -17.40
C LEU A 188 13.95 -32.75 -18.46
N GLY A 189 13.49 -31.79 -19.28
CA GLY A 189 12.59 -32.04 -20.41
C GLY A 189 11.12 -32.23 -20.02
N LEU A 190 10.66 -31.68 -18.90
CA LEU A 190 9.25 -31.69 -18.54
C LEU A 190 8.44 -30.69 -19.37
N ASP A 191 7.17 -31.03 -19.62
CA ASP A 191 6.17 -30.07 -20.09
C ASP A 191 5.86 -29.07 -18.97
N LEU A 192 6.31 -27.83 -19.14
CA LEU A 192 6.22 -26.78 -18.12
C LEU A 192 4.78 -26.35 -17.84
N GLU A 193 3.87 -26.43 -18.80
CA GLU A 193 2.46 -26.10 -18.58
C GLU A 193 1.81 -27.17 -17.69
N ARG A 194 2.04 -28.46 -18.00
CA ARG A 194 1.57 -29.55 -17.14
C ARG A 194 2.19 -29.49 -15.75
N PHE A 195 3.47 -29.15 -15.67
CA PHE A 195 4.17 -29.00 -14.39
C PHE A 195 3.61 -27.84 -13.57
N PHE A 196 3.30 -26.70 -14.21
CA PHE A 196 2.60 -25.59 -13.58
C PHE A 196 1.23 -25.98 -13.05
N GLN A 197 0.43 -26.72 -13.82
CA GLN A 197 -0.87 -27.21 -13.38
C GLN A 197 -0.76 -28.14 -12.17
N LEU A 198 0.23 -29.05 -12.16
CA LEU A 198 0.51 -29.90 -11.01
C LEU A 198 0.88 -29.07 -9.77
N CYS A 199 1.89 -28.21 -9.89
CA CYS A 199 2.39 -27.43 -8.76
C CYS A 199 1.33 -26.48 -8.20
N SER A 200 0.49 -25.90 -9.07
CA SER A 200 -0.59 -24.98 -8.67
C SER A 200 -1.73 -25.64 -7.90
N ASN A 201 -1.83 -26.98 -7.95
CA ASN A 201 -2.91 -27.75 -7.34
C ASN A 201 -2.40 -28.83 -6.36
N ALA A 202 -1.12 -28.78 -5.98
CA ALA A 202 -0.49 -29.76 -5.09
C ALA A 202 0.34 -29.07 -3.99
N ALA A 203 1.17 -29.82 -3.27
CA ALA A 203 1.90 -29.34 -2.10
C ALA A 203 2.88 -28.17 -2.36
N ALA A 204 3.29 -27.96 -3.62
CA ALA A 204 4.13 -26.83 -4.01
C ALA A 204 3.35 -25.52 -4.26
N GLN A 205 2.03 -25.52 -4.04
CA GLN A 205 1.19 -24.37 -4.30
C GLN A 205 1.62 -23.16 -3.47
N SER A 206 1.63 -22.00 -4.13
CA SER A 206 1.72 -20.70 -3.47
C SER A 206 1.07 -19.62 -4.34
N TRP A 207 0.74 -18.47 -3.73
CA TRP A 207 0.25 -17.31 -4.49
C TRP A 207 1.28 -16.85 -5.53
N VAL A 208 2.57 -16.84 -5.15
CA VAL A 208 3.67 -16.44 -6.03
C VAL A 208 3.75 -17.34 -7.25
N LEU A 209 3.66 -18.67 -7.07
CA LEU A 209 3.59 -19.61 -8.18
C LEU A 209 2.44 -19.26 -9.13
N GLN A 210 1.21 -19.13 -8.63
CA GLN A 210 0.03 -18.97 -9.47
C GLN A 210 -0.03 -17.63 -10.23
N ASN A 211 0.59 -16.57 -9.69
CA ASN A 211 0.42 -15.21 -10.21
C ASN A 211 1.69 -14.61 -10.80
N ARG A 212 2.85 -15.21 -10.50
CA ARG A 212 4.19 -14.70 -10.86
C ARG A 212 5.14 -15.82 -11.30
N CYS A 213 4.61 -16.93 -11.82
CA CYS A 213 5.45 -17.96 -12.45
C CYS A 213 6.21 -17.35 -13.63
N PRO A 214 7.52 -17.62 -13.79
CA PRO A 214 8.29 -17.10 -14.92
C PRO A 214 8.00 -17.83 -16.23
N VAL A 215 7.48 -19.06 -16.16
CA VAL A 215 7.15 -19.92 -17.30
C VAL A 215 6.08 -20.96 -16.93
N PRO A 216 5.23 -21.40 -17.90
CA PRO A 216 4.87 -20.61 -19.07
C PRO A 216 4.16 -19.30 -18.67
#